data_AF-A0A950P4L9-F1
#
_entry.id   AF-A0A950P4L9-F1
#
_cell.length_a   1.000
_cell.length_b   1.000
_cell.length_c   1.000
_cell.angle_alpha   90.00
_cell.angle_beta   90.00
_cell.angle_gamma   90.00
#
_symmetry.space_group_name_H-M   'P 1'
#
loop_
_entity.id
_entity.type
_entity.pdbx_description
1 polymer ?
#
loop_
_entity_poly.entity_id
_entity_poly.type
_entity_poly.pdbx_seq_one_letter_code
_entity_poly.pdbx_strand_id
1 'polypeptide(L)'
;MTLIDQAPVPSDLAADERVTAVRGDLGELLDPRTAGPGTLGGADVIFHLAAAVSGECETDFDLGIRANLRATEALLASCRALGTSPVVVFSSSLAVFGDSADHPLPEVVDDQTMPNPQTS
;
A
#
# COMPACT_ATOMS: atom_id res chain seq x y z
N MET A 1 8.38 -3.53 -16.41
CA MET A 1 7.90 -2.98 -15.13
C MET A 1 6.38 -2.95 -15.17
N THR A 2 5.72 -3.43 -14.12
CA THR A 2 4.26 -3.35 -14.01
C THR A 2 3.89 -2.18 -13.10
N LEU A 3 3.02 -1.29 -13.58
CA LEU A 3 2.45 -0.18 -12.81
C LEU A 3 0.98 -0.47 -12.55
N ILE A 4 0.59 -0.51 -11.27
CA ILE A 4 -0.79 -0.72 -10.82
C ILE A 4 -1.26 0.57 -10.16
N ASP A 5 -2.30 1.19 -10.71
CA ASP A 5 -2.84 2.44 -10.18
C ASP A 5 -4.34 2.58 -10.51
N GLN A 6 -5.10 3.30 -9.67
CA GLN A 6 -6.48 3.67 -9.99
C GLN A 6 -6.53 4.83 -11.00
N ALA A 7 -5.54 5.72 -10.93
CA ALA A 7 -5.38 6.83 -11.84
C ALA A 7 -4.90 6.37 -13.23
N PRO A 8 -5.21 7.14 -14.29
CA PRO A 8 -4.63 6.90 -15.61
C PRO A 8 -3.10 7.02 -15.56
N VAL A 9 -2.42 6.05 -16.17
CA VAL A 9 -0.97 6.12 -16.35
C VAL A 9 -0.63 7.31 -17.27
N PRO A 10 0.36 8.15 -16.92
CA PRO A 10 0.86 9.23 -17.76
C PRO A 10 1.18 8.76 -19.19
N SER A 11 0.90 9.60 -20.19
CA SER A 11 0.96 9.19 -21.60
C SER A 11 2.37 8.83 -22.08
N ASP A 12 3.39 9.43 -21.49
CA ASP A 12 4.80 9.10 -21.74
C ASP A 12 5.14 7.69 -21.24
N LEU A 13 4.67 7.33 -20.04
CA LEU A 13 4.84 5.97 -19.49
C LEU A 13 4.00 4.95 -20.24
N ALA A 14 2.78 5.30 -20.65
CA ALA A 14 1.91 4.42 -21.42
C ALA A 14 2.44 4.13 -22.84
N ALA A 15 3.31 5.00 -23.38
CA ALA A 15 3.96 4.80 -24.66
C ALA A 15 5.25 3.96 -24.58
N ASP A 16 5.76 3.66 -23.38
CA ASP A 16 6.98 2.86 -23.20
C ASP A 16 6.64 1.36 -23.16
N GLU A 17 7.13 0.60 -24.14
CA GLU A 17 6.90 -0.86 -24.26
C GLU A 17 7.42 -1.67 -23.05
N ARG A 18 8.31 -1.10 -22.23
CA ARG A 18 8.82 -1.75 -21.02
C ARG A 18 7.84 -1.62 -19.85
N VAL A 19 6.80 -0.81 -19.98
CA VAL A 19 5.79 -0.55 -18.95
C VAL A 19 4.51 -1.31 -19.28
N THR A 20 4.05 -2.12 -18.35
CA THR A 20 2.72 -2.73 -18.38
C THR A 20 1.84 -2.02 -17.35
N ALA A 21 0.83 -1.29 -17.83
CA ALA A 21 -0.11 -0.58 -16.98
C ALA A 21 -1.33 -1.45 -16.67
N VAL A 22 -1.65 -1.62 -15.39
CA VAL A 22 -2.87 -2.26 -14.92
C VAL A 22 -3.66 -1.23 -14.14
N ARG A 23 -4.82 -0.82 -14.67
CA ARG A 23 -5.66 0.17 -14.00
C ARG A 23 -6.69 -0.51 -13.11
N GLY A 24 -6.75 -0.13 -11.84
CA GLY A 24 -7.77 -0.63 -10.92
C GLY A 24 -7.42 -0.43 -9.45
N ASP A 25 -8.36 -0.78 -8.58
CA ASP A 25 -8.12 -0.87 -7.14
C ASP A 25 -7.24 -2.07 -6.81
N LEU A 26 -6.19 -1.86 -6.01
CA LEU A 26 -5.25 -2.92 -5.67
C LEU A 26 -5.91 -4.08 -4.91
N GLY A 27 -6.82 -3.78 -3.98
CA GLY A 27 -7.53 -4.81 -3.22
C GLY A 27 -8.39 -5.69 -4.11
N GLU A 28 -9.13 -5.09 -5.03
CA GLU A 28 -9.96 -5.82 -6.02
C GLU A 28 -9.11 -6.64 -7.00
N LEU A 29 -7.98 -6.08 -7.48
CA LEU A 29 -7.06 -6.75 -8.41
C LEU A 29 -6.31 -7.93 -7.78
N LEU A 30 -6.31 -8.02 -6.45
CA LEU A 30 -5.66 -9.06 -5.67
C LEU A 30 -6.64 -9.97 -4.91
N ASP A 31 -7.96 -9.75 -5.03
CA ASP A 31 -8.95 -10.61 -4.38
C ASP A 31 -8.84 -12.02 -4.99
N PRO A 32 -8.48 -13.05 -4.21
CA PRO A 32 -8.28 -14.42 -4.71
C PRO A 32 -9.55 -15.05 -5.31
N ARG A 33 -10.74 -14.46 -5.09
CA ARG A 33 -12.01 -14.91 -5.63
C ARG A 33 -12.27 -14.37 -7.04
N THR A 34 -11.72 -13.21 -7.39
CA THR A 34 -11.97 -12.53 -8.66
C THR A 34 -10.71 -12.50 -9.54
N ALA A 35 -9.53 -12.50 -8.94
CA ALA A 35 -8.23 -12.47 -9.59
C ALA A 35 -7.31 -13.57 -9.03
N GLY A 36 -6.50 -14.19 -9.88
CA GLY A 36 -5.43 -15.10 -9.45
C GLY A 36 -4.15 -14.34 -9.07
N PRO A 37 -3.15 -15.00 -8.46
CA PRO A 37 -1.87 -14.36 -8.09
C PRO A 37 -1.06 -13.85 -9.30
N GLY A 38 -1.52 -14.12 -10.52
CA GLY A 38 -0.84 -13.76 -11.77
C GLY A 38 -0.60 -12.25 -11.95
N THR A 39 -1.39 -11.38 -11.30
CA THR A 39 -1.18 -9.93 -11.34
C THR A 39 0.22 -9.52 -10.89
N LEU A 40 0.80 -10.25 -9.93
CA LEU A 40 2.14 -10.01 -9.38
C LEU A 40 3.20 -10.98 -9.92
N GLY A 41 2.84 -11.82 -10.89
CA GLY A 41 3.70 -12.86 -11.44
C GLY A 41 4.99 -12.29 -12.03
N GLY A 42 6.13 -12.88 -11.66
CA GLY A 42 7.45 -12.48 -12.17
C GLY A 42 8.04 -11.22 -11.53
N ALA A 43 7.42 -10.66 -10.49
CA ALA A 43 8.02 -9.57 -9.73
C ALA A 43 9.15 -10.09 -8.82
N ASP A 44 10.33 -9.50 -8.92
CA ASP A 44 11.43 -9.69 -7.96
C ASP A 44 11.35 -8.69 -6.80
N VAL A 45 10.84 -7.48 -7.08
CA VAL A 45 10.67 -6.37 -6.14
C VAL A 45 9.34 -5.69 -6.39
N ILE A 46 8.63 -5.34 -5.32
CA ILE A 46 7.35 -4.65 -5.33
C ILE A 46 7.47 -3.40 -4.46
N PHE A 47 7.16 -2.24 -5.03
CA PHE A 47 7.05 -0.97 -4.31
C PHE A 47 5.56 -0.69 -4.05
N HIS A 48 5.12 -0.89 -2.81
CA HIS A 48 3.73 -0.67 -2.41
C HIS A 48 3.55 0.76 -1.91
N LEU A 49 3.06 1.62 -2.81
CA LEU A 49 2.82 3.05 -2.58
C LEU A 49 1.31 3.40 -2.54
N ALA A 50 0.44 2.42 -2.80
CA ALA A 50 -0.99 2.65 -2.83
C ALA A 50 -1.54 2.81 -1.40
N ALA A 51 -2.18 3.95 -1.15
CA ALA A 51 -2.81 4.27 0.12
C ALA A 51 -3.90 5.34 -0.09
N ALA A 52 -4.89 5.36 0.79
CA ALA A 52 -5.75 6.51 1.02
C ALA A 52 -5.04 7.48 1.99
N VAL A 53 -5.15 8.78 1.73
CA VAL A 53 -4.54 9.83 2.57
C VAL A 53 -5.37 10.09 3.82
N SER A 54 -4.76 10.72 4.83
CA SER A 54 -5.39 10.81 6.15
C SER A 54 -6.70 11.58 6.18
N GLY A 55 -6.77 12.77 5.58
CA GLY A 55 -8.02 13.53 5.55
C GLY A 55 -9.20 12.79 4.91
N GLU A 56 -8.92 11.87 3.97
CA GLU A 56 -9.95 10.99 3.40
C GLU A 56 -10.34 9.88 4.37
N CYS A 57 -9.38 9.27 5.07
CA CYS A 57 -9.61 8.20 6.04
C CYS A 57 -10.34 8.68 7.31
N GLU A 58 -10.07 9.91 7.76
CA GLU A 58 -10.81 10.57 8.84
C GLU A 58 -12.29 10.78 8.48
N THR A 59 -12.58 11.05 7.20
CA THR A 59 -13.95 11.25 6.70
C THR A 59 -14.64 9.92 6.38
N ASP A 60 -13.87 8.93 5.90
CA ASP A 60 -14.31 7.59 5.55
C ASP A 60 -13.34 6.54 6.13
N PHE A 61 -13.63 6.11 7.35
CA PHE A 61 -12.84 5.10 8.05
C PHE A 61 -12.77 3.78 7.27
N ASP A 62 -13.87 3.38 6.64
CA ASP A 62 -13.93 2.11 5.92
C ASP A 62 -13.05 2.16 4.66
N LEU A 63 -12.94 3.32 3.99
CA LEU A 63 -11.97 3.53 2.92
C LEU A 63 -10.55 3.33 3.42
N GLY A 64 -10.18 3.94 4.56
CA GLY A 64 -8.86 3.77 5.16
C GLY A 64 -8.55 2.30 5.48
N ILE A 65 -9.50 1.58 6.07
CA ILE A 65 -9.34 0.15 6.35
C ILE A 65 -9.18 -0.67 5.06
N ARG A 66 -10.00 -0.42 4.04
CA ARG A 66 -9.92 -1.16 2.77
C ARG A 66 -8.59 -0.88 2.06
N ALA A 67 -8.23 0.38 1.89
CA ALA A 67 -7.08 0.81 1.09
C ALA A 67 -5.74 0.55 1.79
N ASN A 68 -5.61 0.90 3.07
CA ASN A 68 -4.30 0.91 3.74
C ASN A 68 -3.99 -0.42 4.42
N LEU A 69 -5.00 -1.07 5.01
CA LEU A 69 -4.82 -2.35 5.70
C LEU A 69 -5.15 -3.55 4.81
N ARG A 70 -6.39 -3.66 4.32
CA ARG A 70 -6.85 -4.88 3.64
C ARG A 70 -6.15 -5.11 2.31
N ALA A 71 -5.92 -4.06 1.51
CA ALA A 71 -5.15 -4.20 0.27
C ALA A 71 -3.69 -4.62 0.54
N THR A 72 -3.08 -4.11 1.61
CA THR A 72 -1.73 -4.52 2.04
C THR A 72 -1.69 -5.98 2.48
N GLU A 73 -2.68 -6.44 3.25
CA GLU A 73 -2.81 -7.86 3.62
C GLU A 73 -2.98 -8.76 2.38
N ALA A 74 -3.82 -8.35 1.41
CA ALA A 74 -4.02 -9.07 0.15
C ALA A 74 -2.74 -9.14 -0.68
N LEU A 75 -1.97 -8.04 -0.73
CA LEU A 75 -0.66 -7.98 -1.37
C LEU A 75 0.31 -8.99 -0.76
N LEU A 76 0.47 -8.99 0.56
CA LEU A 76 1.37 -9.91 1.25
C LEU A 76 0.92 -11.36 1.10
N ALA A 77 -0.39 -11.63 1.13
CA ALA A 77 -0.94 -12.96 0.88
C ALA A 77 -0.65 -13.43 -0.55
N SER A 78 -0.79 -12.55 -1.54
CA SER A 78 -0.48 -12.83 -2.95
C SER A 78 1.01 -13.09 -3.14
N CYS A 79 1.89 -12.27 -2.54
CA CYS A 79 3.34 -12.48 -2.55
C CYS A 79 3.73 -13.85 -1.97
N ARG A 80 3.09 -14.25 -0.87
CA ARG A 80 3.29 -15.57 -0.26
C ARG A 80 2.83 -16.70 -1.19
N ALA A 81 1.71 -16.52 -1.90
CA ALA A 81 1.17 -17.52 -2.82
C ALA A 81 2.01 -17.71 -4.09
N LEU A 82 2.79 -16.70 -4.52
CA LEU A 82 3.68 -16.80 -5.68
C LEU A 82 4.80 -17.83 -5.49
N GLY A 83 5.26 -18.04 -4.26
CA GLY A 83 6.39 -18.94 -3.96
C GLY A 83 7.78 -18.43 -4.40
N THR A 84 7.86 -17.25 -5.04
CA THR A 84 9.10 -16.60 -5.47
C THR A 84 9.70 -15.63 -4.44
N SER A 85 8.96 -15.32 -3.37
CA SER A 85 9.40 -14.43 -2.28
C SER A 85 9.91 -13.06 -2.76
N PRO A 86 9.09 -12.26 -3.46
CA PRO A 86 9.48 -10.91 -3.88
C PRO A 86 9.83 -10.03 -2.68
N VAL A 87 10.78 -9.12 -2.85
CA VAL A 87 11.06 -8.07 -1.86
C VAL A 87 9.92 -7.05 -1.91
N VAL A 88 9.27 -6.78 -0.78
CA VAL A 88 8.25 -5.74 -0.67
C VAL A 88 8.84 -4.52 0.03
N VAL A 89 8.87 -3.40 -0.68
CA VAL A 89 9.19 -2.08 -0.13
C VAL A 89 7.87 -1.38 0.16
N PHE A 90 7.56 -1.20 1.44
CA PHE A 90 6.32 -0.56 1.90
C PHE A 90 6.58 0.86 2.37
N SER A 91 5.84 1.83 1.83
CA SER A 91 5.90 3.21 2.29
C SER A 91 4.99 3.42 3.50
N SER A 92 5.53 3.24 4.70
CA SER A 92 4.88 3.69 5.93
C SER A 92 4.95 5.22 6.08
N SER A 93 4.46 5.76 7.20
CA SER A 93 4.40 7.20 7.48
C SER A 93 4.75 7.49 8.94
N LEU A 94 5.26 8.71 9.20
CA LEU A 94 5.42 9.20 10.58
C LEU A 94 4.10 9.28 11.35
N ALA A 95 2.95 9.25 10.67
CA ALA A 95 1.62 9.24 11.28
C ALA A 95 1.36 8.04 12.21
N VAL A 96 2.22 7.02 12.22
CA VAL A 96 2.19 5.95 13.24
C VAL A 96 2.57 6.45 14.64
N PHE A 97 3.18 7.63 14.75
CA PHE A 97 3.51 8.30 16.01
C PHE A 97 2.58 9.50 16.20
N GLY A 98 1.70 9.41 17.19
CA GLY A 98 0.74 10.45 17.54
C GLY A 98 0.87 10.89 19.00
N ASP A 99 0.47 12.13 19.25
CA ASP A 99 0.47 12.76 20.57
C ASP A 99 -0.84 12.45 21.31
N SER A 100 -0.75 11.93 22.53
CA SER A 100 -1.92 11.75 23.40
C SER A 100 -1.61 12.11 24.85
N ALA A 101 -2.66 12.33 25.66
CA ALA A 101 -2.50 12.74 27.06
C ALA A 101 -1.67 11.73 27.88
N ASP A 102 -1.82 10.43 27.60
CA ASP A 102 -1.11 9.36 28.28
C ASP A 102 0.26 9.06 27.65
N HIS A 103 0.46 9.44 26.38
CA HIS A 103 1.68 9.18 25.60
C HIS A 103 2.02 10.41 24.76
N PRO A 104 2.62 11.45 25.39
CA PRO A 104 2.98 12.66 24.68
C PRO A 104 4.09 12.38 23.66
N LEU A 105 3.98 12.99 22.48
CA LEU A 105 4.98 12.83 21.42
C LEU A 105 6.23 13.67 21.74
N PRO A 106 7.44 13.07 21.73
CA PRO A 106 8.67 13.82 21.96
C PRO A 106 8.98 14.79 20.79
N GLU A 107 9.85 15.77 21.05
CA GLU A 107 10.33 16.70 20.01
C GLU A 107 11.05 15.98 18.87
N VAL A 108 11.75 14.89 19.18
CA VAL A 108 12.45 14.05 18.20
C VAL A 108 11.98 12.61 18.36
N VAL A 109 11.47 12.04 17.26
CA VAL A 109 11.16 10.61 17.15
C VAL A 109 12.44 9.84 16.85
N ASP A 110 12.73 8.82 17.64
CA ASP A 110 13.89 7.93 17.50
C ASP A 110 13.48 6.44 17.46
N ASP A 111 14.47 5.55 17.37
CA ASP A 111 14.25 4.10 17.30
C ASP A 111 13.58 3.50 18.55
N GLN A 112 13.52 4.24 19.66
CA GLN A 112 12.91 3.81 20.92
C GLN A 112 11.51 4.42 21.12
N THR A 113 11.09 5.34 20.26
CA THR A 113 9.77 5.94 20.31
C THR A 113 8.75 4.89 19.90
N MET A 114 7.77 4.63 20.78
CA MET A 114 6.73 3.64 20.53
C MET A 114 5.66 4.22 19.58
N PRO A 115 5.18 3.44 18.58
CA PRO A 115 4.03 3.84 17.78
C PRO A 115 2.79 4.08 18.66
N ASN A 116 2.12 5.19 18.43
CA ASN A 116 0.88 5.59 19.10
C ASN A 116 0.00 6.33 18.09
N PRO A 117 -0.54 5.66 17.07
CA PRO A 117 -1.32 6.33 16.03
C PRO A 117 -2.58 6.98 16.63
N GLN A 118 -2.76 8.29 16.39
CA GLN A 118 -3.90 9.08 16.89
C GLN A 118 -4.76 9.67 15.78
N THR A 119 -4.28 9.61 14.55
CA THR A 119 -4.95 10.12 13.35
C THR A 119 -4.99 9.01 12.30
N SER A 120 -5.92 9.09 11.36
CA SER A 120 -5.97 8.17 10.21
C SER A 120 -6.00 8.96 8.94
#